data_AF-A0A7S1ZWK1-F1
#
_entry.id   AF-A0A7S1ZWK1-F1
#
_cell.length_a   1.000
_cell.length_b   1.000
_cell.length_c   1.000
_cell.angle_alpha   90.00
_cell.angle_beta   90.00
_cell.angle_gamma   90.00
#
_symmetry.space_group_name_H-M   'P 1'
#
loop_
_entity.id
_entity.type
_entity.pdbx_description
1 polymer ?
#
loop_
_entity_poly.entity_id
_entity_poly.type
_entity_poly.pdbx_seq_one_letter_code
_entity_poly.pdbx_strand_id
1 'polypeptide(L)'
;LSHIHSKVDLHIGDVDHWCIHGGDVSCICEDPTEPTFGGGYVDSFLGEKEEEEVDDSAKHWMKAHTKNKKRAERIAELFSSGKQGTLSPDIEEWDDDWDHVMDDLYNSEYENDKEEEEGEDDATTTTTTTNVPSSSSSSNTIDVVFLGDSITEQRQGTQFGEIVDDYIGIKKVFEKQFTKEKGGMFDGVALGLAGDTSPNLLWRIMNGEIPPNLNPAVFWITIGTNDFLKTQCSEEVVLLGILRIVEEIQYQKPSSIIVINSILPISTHSNGVLDDRGPFRKVKTTVVHDSNIWWPAIVSVNNELEKFASEQHNVKYFDANKVFVEERSDGTYIVEGTMMRDHVHPSKEGHKAWGKAITERLDIILNKKHEI
;
A
#
# COMPACT_ATOMS: atom_id res chain seq x y z
N LEU A 1 9.27 17.81 -24.24
CA LEU A 1 10.17 16.83 -24.88
C LEU A 1 11.19 16.40 -23.83
N SER A 2 10.77 15.46 -22.98
CA SER A 2 11.57 14.86 -21.91
C SER A 2 12.46 13.79 -22.52
N HIS A 3 13.72 14.12 -22.76
CA HIS A 3 14.74 13.12 -23.07
C HIS A 3 15.36 12.66 -21.75
N ILE A 4 14.66 11.77 -21.05
CA ILE A 4 15.25 10.96 -19.99
C ILE A 4 15.44 9.57 -20.60
N HIS A 5 16.69 9.16 -20.78
CA HIS A 5 17.04 7.77 -21.06
C HIS A 5 17.06 7.04 -19.73
N SER A 6 16.34 5.92 -19.65
CA SER A 6 16.43 5.04 -18.50
C SER A 6 17.90 4.61 -18.35
N LYS A 7 18.40 4.49 -17.12
CA LYS A 7 19.73 3.88 -16.92
C LYS A 7 19.73 2.40 -17.31
N VAL A 8 18.52 1.85 -17.39
CA VAL A 8 18.15 0.54 -17.86
C VAL A 8 17.25 0.81 -19.08
N ASP A 9 17.82 1.21 -20.22
CA ASP A 9 17.13 1.28 -21.53
C ASP A 9 16.66 -0.14 -21.93
N LEU A 10 15.75 -0.73 -21.13
CA LEU A 10 15.06 -1.98 -21.37
C LEU A 10 13.64 -1.61 -21.76
N HIS A 11 13.36 -1.62 -23.05
CA HIS A 11 11.99 -1.61 -23.53
C HIS A 11 11.45 -3.05 -23.47
N ILE A 12 10.13 -3.23 -23.45
CA ILE A 12 9.56 -4.59 -23.48
C ILE A 12 10.02 -5.37 -24.72
N GLY A 13 10.35 -4.68 -25.82
CA GLY A 13 10.93 -5.30 -27.02
C GLY A 13 12.32 -5.92 -26.83
N ASP A 14 13.01 -5.59 -25.73
CA ASP A 14 14.32 -6.13 -25.36
C ASP A 14 14.21 -7.29 -24.35
N VAL A 15 12.99 -7.67 -23.97
CA VAL A 15 12.69 -8.65 -22.92
C VAL A 15 11.79 -9.73 -23.51
N ASP A 16 12.22 -10.99 -23.41
CA ASP A 16 11.38 -12.13 -23.79
C ASP A 16 10.20 -12.20 -22.80
N HIS A 17 8.97 -12.06 -23.28
CA HIS A 17 7.76 -12.10 -22.44
C HIS A 17 6.88 -13.28 -22.82
N TRP A 18 6.15 -13.80 -21.84
CA TRP A 18 5.13 -14.83 -22.02
C TRP A 18 3.89 -14.52 -21.20
N CYS A 19 2.79 -15.23 -21.48
CA CYS A 19 1.60 -15.22 -20.65
C CYS A 19 1.76 -16.23 -19.51
N ILE A 20 1.40 -15.84 -18.29
CA ILE A 20 1.58 -16.67 -17.08
C ILE A 20 0.77 -17.99 -17.12
N HIS A 21 -0.29 -18.05 -17.92
CA HIS A 21 -1.07 -19.26 -18.20
C HIS A 21 -0.47 -20.16 -19.30
N GLY A 22 0.62 -19.72 -19.94
CA GLY A 22 1.35 -20.42 -20.99
C GLY A 22 1.08 -19.89 -22.41
N GLY A 23 2.16 -19.70 -23.18
CA GLY A 23 2.14 -19.19 -24.56
C GLY A 23 2.29 -17.68 -24.66
N ASP A 24 2.30 -17.14 -25.90
CA ASP A 24 2.67 -15.74 -26.17
C ASP A 24 1.49 -14.89 -26.71
N VAL A 25 0.30 -15.49 -26.82
CA VAL A 25 -0.82 -14.95 -27.63
C VAL A 25 -2.11 -14.71 -26.85
N SER A 26 -2.21 -15.12 -25.59
CA SER A 26 -3.45 -14.99 -24.80
C SER A 26 -3.49 -13.77 -23.88
N CYS A 27 -2.37 -13.08 -23.70
CA CYS A 27 -2.22 -11.89 -22.88
C CYS A 27 -1.81 -10.70 -23.76
N ILE A 28 -2.19 -9.49 -23.34
CA ILE A 28 -1.76 -8.25 -23.97
C ILE A 28 -0.81 -7.57 -22.98
N CYS A 29 0.49 -7.62 -23.29
CA CYS A 29 1.55 -7.03 -22.48
C CYS A 29 1.95 -5.69 -23.08
N GLU A 30 1.39 -4.61 -22.54
CA GLU A 30 1.89 -3.26 -22.82
C GLU A 30 3.29 -3.09 -22.24
N ASP A 31 4.07 -2.14 -22.78
CA ASP A 31 5.39 -1.84 -22.23
C ASP A 31 5.25 -1.31 -20.80
N PRO A 32 5.73 -2.04 -19.77
CA PRO A 32 5.52 -1.67 -18.38
C PRO A 32 6.35 -0.44 -17.99
N THR A 33 7.28 0.00 -18.85
CA THR A 33 8.15 1.15 -18.63
C THR A 33 7.57 2.46 -19.16
N GLU A 34 6.49 2.39 -19.94
CA GLU A 34 5.79 3.54 -20.48
C GLU A 34 4.59 3.91 -19.59
N PRO A 35 4.37 5.22 -19.32
CA PRO A 35 3.26 5.64 -18.48
C PRO A 35 1.92 5.47 -19.19
N THR A 36 1.04 4.63 -18.66
CA THR A 36 -0.31 4.39 -19.21
C THR A 36 -1.38 5.12 -18.42
N PHE A 37 -2.23 5.86 -19.14
CA PHE A 37 -3.40 6.52 -18.58
C PHE A 37 -4.41 5.50 -18.03
N GLY A 38 -4.92 5.71 -16.80
CA GLY A 38 -5.92 4.81 -16.22
C GLY A 38 -7.30 5.03 -16.85
N GLY A 39 -7.95 3.94 -17.28
CA GLY A 39 -9.26 4.01 -17.96
C GLY A 39 -9.41 3.10 -19.17
N GLY A 40 -8.33 2.51 -19.67
CA GLY A 40 -8.39 1.40 -20.63
C GLY A 40 -8.80 0.10 -19.93
N TYR A 41 -10.05 0.02 -19.48
CA TYR A 41 -10.57 -1.16 -18.80
C TYR A 41 -11.13 -2.14 -19.83
N VAL A 42 -10.43 -3.26 -20.05
CA VAL A 42 -11.07 -4.51 -20.46
C VAL A 42 -10.83 -5.48 -19.32
N ASP A 43 -11.86 -5.69 -18.50
CA ASP A 43 -11.85 -6.78 -17.52
C ASP A 43 -11.83 -8.08 -18.32
N SER A 44 -10.68 -8.74 -18.45
CA SER A 44 -10.65 -10.07 -19.06
C SER A 44 -11.42 -11.11 -18.23
N PHE A 45 -11.79 -10.78 -16.99
CA PHE A 45 -12.60 -11.61 -16.09
C PHE A 45 -14.11 -11.37 -16.15
N LEU A 46 -14.59 -10.22 -16.64
CA LEU A 46 -16.00 -9.83 -16.65
C LEU A 46 -16.50 -9.40 -18.05
N GLY A 47 -16.12 -10.14 -19.10
CA GLY A 47 -16.69 -9.97 -20.44
C GLY A 47 -16.41 -8.62 -21.11
N GLU A 48 -16.74 -8.53 -22.40
CA GLU A 48 -16.63 -7.28 -23.16
C GLU A 48 -17.54 -6.21 -22.53
N LYS A 49 -16.94 -5.15 -21.97
CA LYS A 49 -17.69 -3.97 -21.53
C LYS A 49 -18.02 -3.07 -22.72
N GLU A 50 -19.17 -2.41 -22.65
CA GLU A 50 -19.58 -1.43 -23.66
C GLU A 50 -18.67 -0.18 -23.63
N GLU A 51 -18.48 0.46 -24.77
CA GLU A 51 -17.58 1.63 -24.96
C GLU A 51 -17.89 2.79 -23.99
N GLU A 52 -19.17 2.96 -23.62
CA GLU A 52 -19.64 3.98 -22.66
C GLU A 52 -19.17 3.69 -21.22
N GLU A 53 -19.11 2.43 -20.80
CA GLU A 53 -18.60 2.05 -19.46
C GLU A 53 -17.09 2.25 -19.32
N VAL A 54 -16.35 2.07 -20.41
CA VAL A 54 -14.90 2.30 -20.46
C VAL A 54 -14.61 3.80 -20.27
N ASP A 55 -15.33 4.67 -20.98
CA ASP A 55 -15.22 6.13 -20.85
C ASP A 55 -15.55 6.62 -19.42
N ASP A 56 -16.56 6.03 -18.78
CA ASP A 56 -16.88 6.37 -17.40
C ASP A 56 -15.80 5.91 -16.41
N SER A 57 -15.20 4.73 -16.60
CA SER A 57 -14.10 4.27 -15.74
C SER A 57 -12.89 5.23 -15.79
N ALA A 58 -12.55 5.71 -16.99
CA ALA A 58 -11.50 6.70 -17.22
C ALA A 58 -11.78 8.03 -16.51
N LYS A 59 -13.04 8.51 -16.55
CA LYS A 59 -13.46 9.73 -15.84
C LYS A 59 -13.32 9.60 -14.33
N HIS A 60 -13.77 8.49 -13.77
CA HIS A 60 -13.66 8.24 -12.33
C HIS A 60 -12.20 8.17 -11.89
N TRP A 61 -11.36 7.47 -12.66
CA TRP A 61 -9.92 7.40 -12.42
C TRP A 61 -9.27 8.79 -12.44
N MET A 62 -9.55 9.61 -13.45
CA MET A 62 -9.01 10.97 -13.54
C MET A 62 -9.47 11.87 -12.39
N LYS A 63 -10.74 11.75 -11.99
CA LYS A 63 -11.28 12.48 -10.84
C LYS A 63 -10.55 12.08 -9.55
N ALA A 64 -10.33 10.79 -9.34
CA ALA A 64 -9.58 10.27 -8.19
C ALA A 64 -8.14 10.78 -8.17
N HIS A 65 -7.43 10.70 -9.31
CA HIS A 65 -6.09 11.25 -9.45
C HIS A 65 -6.05 12.76 -9.14
N THR A 66 -7.03 13.52 -9.61
CA THR A 66 -7.14 14.96 -9.31
C THR A 66 -7.32 15.21 -7.81
N LYS A 67 -8.10 14.37 -7.10
CA LYS A 67 -8.26 14.45 -5.64
C LYS A 67 -6.93 14.14 -4.93
N ASN A 68 -6.22 13.08 -5.31
CA ASN A 68 -4.91 12.74 -4.75
C ASN A 68 -3.88 13.85 -4.97
N LYS A 69 -3.81 14.42 -6.18
CA LYS A 69 -2.91 15.54 -6.50
C LYS A 69 -3.16 16.75 -5.62
N LYS A 70 -4.42 17.19 -5.50
CA LYS A 70 -4.79 18.30 -4.60
C LYS A 70 -4.46 17.99 -3.14
N ARG A 71 -4.65 16.74 -2.69
CA ARG A 71 -4.27 16.31 -1.36
C ARG A 71 -2.77 16.42 -1.14
N ALA A 72 -1.95 15.92 -2.07
CA ALA A 72 -0.50 15.98 -2.04
C ALA A 72 0.02 17.43 -2.01
N GLU A 73 -0.54 18.32 -2.83
CA GLU A 73 -0.23 19.75 -2.85
C GLU A 73 -0.52 20.41 -1.49
N ARG A 74 -1.71 20.18 -0.91
CA ARG A 74 -2.06 20.73 0.41
C ARG A 74 -1.12 20.25 1.51
N ILE A 75 -0.79 18.97 1.55
CA ILE A 75 0.14 18.42 2.55
C ILE A 75 1.53 19.04 2.38
N ALA A 76 2.01 19.15 1.14
CA ALA A 76 3.29 19.78 0.88
C ALA A 76 3.35 21.23 1.39
N GLU A 77 2.25 21.98 1.23
CA GLU A 77 2.11 23.34 1.76
C GLU A 77 2.07 23.39 3.29
N LEU A 78 1.34 22.49 3.95
CA LEU A 78 1.27 22.40 5.41
C LEU A 78 2.65 22.24 6.04
N PHE A 79 3.42 21.26 5.55
CA PHE A 79 4.76 20.95 6.05
C PHE A 79 5.78 22.03 5.66
N SER A 80 5.68 22.62 4.47
CA SER A 80 6.58 23.71 4.05
C SER A 80 6.36 25.02 4.84
N SER A 81 5.11 25.31 5.22
CA SER A 81 4.76 26.56 5.90
C SER A 81 4.79 26.47 7.43
N GLY A 82 4.94 25.27 7.99
CA GLY A 82 4.85 25.02 9.43
C GLY A 82 3.47 25.36 10.01
N LYS A 83 2.44 25.42 9.15
CA LYS A 83 1.07 25.70 9.56
C LYS A 83 0.47 24.45 10.19
N GLN A 84 -0.35 24.66 11.22
CA GLN A 84 -1.18 23.62 11.79
C GLN A 84 -2.30 23.26 10.80
N GLY A 85 -2.47 21.98 10.52
CA GLY A 85 -3.51 21.47 9.63
C GLY A 85 -3.54 19.95 9.64
N THR A 86 -4.71 19.37 9.34
CA THR A 86 -4.93 17.92 9.44
C THR A 86 -4.41 17.17 8.21
N LEU A 87 -3.74 16.04 8.45
CA LEU A 87 -3.28 15.09 7.42
C LEU A 87 -4.41 14.30 6.78
N SER A 88 -5.52 14.15 7.49
CA SER A 88 -6.78 13.72 6.92
C SER A 88 -7.49 14.98 6.43
N PRO A 89 -7.92 15.09 5.16
CA PRO A 89 -8.97 16.06 4.90
C PRO A 89 -10.11 15.73 5.87
N ASP A 90 -10.60 16.75 6.56
CA ASP A 90 -11.95 16.69 7.10
C ASP A 90 -12.81 16.24 5.93
N ILE A 91 -13.59 15.19 6.19
CA ILE A 91 -14.73 14.95 5.34
C ILE A 91 -15.58 16.19 5.56
N GLU A 92 -15.59 17.11 4.58
CA GLU A 92 -16.60 18.14 4.54
C GLU A 92 -17.95 17.43 4.71
N GLU A 93 -18.65 17.75 5.81
CA GLU A 93 -19.98 17.25 6.17
C GLU A 93 -20.05 15.75 6.54
N TRP A 94 -19.72 15.42 7.79
CA TRP A 94 -20.45 14.35 8.49
C TRP A 94 -21.57 15.07 9.23
N ASP A 95 -22.81 14.86 8.79
CA ASP A 95 -23.99 15.18 9.60
C ASP A 95 -23.78 14.58 11.00
N ASP A 96 -24.00 15.40 12.02
CA ASP A 96 -23.80 15.14 13.46
C ASP A 96 -24.64 13.96 14.02
N ASP A 97 -25.22 13.11 13.17
CA ASP A 97 -26.18 12.07 13.52
C ASP A 97 -25.54 10.67 13.72
N TRP A 98 -24.28 10.48 13.32
CA TRP A 98 -23.59 9.18 13.43
C TRP A 98 -22.81 8.97 14.74
N ASP A 99 -22.58 10.01 15.54
CA ASP A 99 -21.99 9.85 16.88
C ASP A 99 -22.92 9.05 17.81
N HIS A 100 -24.22 9.03 17.55
CA HIS A 100 -25.18 8.22 18.30
C HIS A 100 -25.10 6.71 18.03
N VAL A 101 -24.54 6.30 16.88
CA VAL A 101 -24.37 4.87 16.55
C VAL A 101 -23.12 4.27 17.20
N MET A 102 -22.19 5.12 17.65
CA MET A 102 -20.98 4.70 18.35
C MET A 102 -21.24 4.23 19.78
N ASP A 103 -22.20 4.83 20.49
CA ASP A 103 -22.51 4.44 21.87
C ASP A 103 -23.13 3.02 21.96
N ASP A 104 -23.92 2.63 20.95
CA ASP A 104 -24.57 1.31 20.94
C ASP A 104 -23.60 0.16 20.59
N LEU A 105 -22.55 0.43 19.83
CA LEU A 105 -21.53 -0.57 19.49
C LEU A 105 -20.41 -0.67 20.54
N TYR A 106 -20.17 0.37 21.34
CA TYR A 106 -19.11 0.38 22.35
C TYR A 106 -19.54 -0.20 23.71
N ASN A 107 -20.85 -0.21 24.00
CA ASN A 107 -21.37 -0.71 25.29
C ASN A 107 -21.70 -2.21 25.34
N SER A 108 -21.49 -2.98 24.25
CA SER A 108 -21.86 -4.41 24.23
C SER A 108 -20.74 -5.40 24.60
N GLU A 109 -19.52 -4.93 24.89
CA GLU A 109 -18.38 -5.82 25.19
C GLU A 109 -17.69 -5.62 26.56
N TYR A 110 -18.30 -4.89 27.49
CA TYR A 110 -17.78 -4.79 28.87
C TYR A 110 -18.89 -4.90 29.93
N GLU A 111 -19.54 -6.06 29.99
CA GLU A 111 -20.13 -6.54 31.24
C GLU A 111 -19.56 -7.92 31.54
N ASN A 112 -18.51 -7.96 32.36
CA ASN A 112 -18.48 -8.81 33.55
C ASN A 112 -17.28 -8.47 34.44
N ASP A 113 -17.54 -8.57 35.74
CA ASP A 113 -16.63 -8.54 36.87
C ASP A 113 -16.12 -7.17 37.32
N LYS A 114 -16.88 -6.57 38.25
CA LYS A 114 -16.33 -6.16 39.55
C LYS A 114 -17.43 -5.98 40.59
N GLU A 115 -17.42 -6.90 41.55
CA GLU A 115 -18.10 -6.79 42.83
C GLU A 115 -17.65 -5.53 43.57
N GLU A 116 -18.62 -4.95 44.28
CA GLU A 116 -18.53 -3.79 45.15
C GLU A 116 -17.55 -4.03 46.30
N GLU A 117 -16.68 -3.05 46.58
CA GLU A 117 -16.30 -2.72 47.95
C GLU A 117 -15.95 -1.22 48.03
N GLU A 118 -16.78 -0.51 48.81
CA GLU A 118 -16.63 0.90 49.16
C GLU A 118 -15.49 1.09 50.17
N GLY A 119 -14.76 2.21 50.06
CA GLY A 119 -13.81 2.66 51.06
C GLY A 119 -13.29 4.07 50.76
N GLU A 120 -13.81 5.04 51.50
CA GLU A 120 -13.30 6.41 51.64
C GLU A 120 -11.80 6.42 52.02
N ASP A 121 -11.02 7.37 51.47
CA ASP A 121 -10.36 8.39 52.30
C ASP A 121 -9.54 9.42 51.49
N ASP A 122 -9.60 10.63 52.02
CA ASP A 122 -8.99 11.90 51.64
C ASP A 122 -7.46 11.93 51.81
N ALA A 123 -6.72 12.48 50.83
CA ALA A 123 -5.43 13.12 51.09
C ALA A 123 -4.93 13.96 49.89
N THR A 124 -4.79 15.25 50.16
CA THR A 124 -4.13 16.27 49.35
C THR A 124 -2.62 16.00 49.24
N THR A 125 -2.00 16.07 48.06
CA THR A 125 -0.54 16.32 47.93
C THR A 125 -0.18 17.02 46.62
N THR A 126 0.27 18.26 46.77
CA THR A 126 0.98 19.10 45.80
C THR A 126 2.34 18.49 45.43
N THR A 127 2.64 18.26 44.15
CA THR A 127 4.03 18.04 43.71
C THR A 127 4.32 18.62 42.32
N THR A 128 4.96 19.79 42.35
CA THR A 128 6.15 20.21 41.58
C THR A 128 6.29 19.79 40.11
N THR A 129 6.13 20.77 39.23
CA THR A 129 6.58 20.80 37.84
C THR A 129 8.10 20.67 37.72
N THR A 130 8.57 19.59 37.09
CA THR A 130 9.94 19.51 36.57
C THR A 130 9.92 19.62 35.05
N ASN A 131 10.37 20.77 34.55
CA ASN A 131 10.67 21.02 33.14
C ASN A 131 11.79 20.07 32.66
N VAL A 132 11.47 19.20 31.72
CA VAL A 132 12.48 18.51 30.90
C VAL A 132 12.74 19.37 29.66
N PRO A 133 13.99 19.67 29.29
CA PRO A 133 14.27 20.50 28.12
C PRO A 133 13.92 19.74 26.85
N SER A 134 12.98 20.28 26.09
CA SER A 134 12.68 19.92 24.71
C SER A 134 13.83 20.40 23.80
N SER A 135 14.57 19.48 23.18
CA SER A 135 15.36 19.79 21.99
C SER A 135 15.63 18.56 21.13
N SER A 136 14.63 18.14 20.36
CA SER A 136 14.87 17.59 19.03
C SER A 136 14.15 18.52 18.08
N SER A 137 14.89 19.22 17.22
CA SER A 137 14.31 19.99 16.12
C SER A 137 13.55 18.99 15.23
N SER A 138 12.24 18.87 15.43
CA SER A 138 11.37 18.09 14.56
C SER A 138 11.48 18.69 13.17
N SER A 139 12.03 17.95 12.22
CA SER A 139 11.96 18.41 10.83
C SER A 139 10.48 18.56 10.47
N ASN A 140 10.09 19.70 9.94
CA ASN A 140 8.75 19.95 9.41
C ASN A 140 8.55 19.19 8.09
N THR A 141 8.91 17.91 8.04
CA THR A 141 8.80 17.06 6.86
C THR A 141 7.88 15.90 7.18
N ILE A 142 6.99 15.57 6.24
CA ILE A 142 6.17 14.36 6.33
C ILE A 142 7.11 13.13 6.38
N ASP A 143 6.80 12.16 7.24
CA ASP A 143 7.70 11.01 7.45
C ASP A 143 7.58 10.02 6.28
N VAL A 144 6.35 9.70 5.85
CA VAL A 144 6.10 8.68 4.83
C VAL A 144 4.95 9.03 3.88
N VAL A 145 5.14 8.79 2.59
CA VAL A 145 4.08 8.79 1.59
C VAL A 145 3.94 7.39 1.02
N PHE A 146 2.75 6.80 1.13
CA PHE A 146 2.40 5.51 0.56
C PHE A 146 1.84 5.70 -0.85
N LEU A 147 2.42 4.98 -1.82
CA LEU A 147 2.00 4.97 -3.22
C LEU A 147 1.57 3.54 -3.60
N GLY A 148 0.48 3.42 -4.36
CA GLY A 148 0.01 2.11 -4.77
C GLY A 148 -1.36 2.11 -5.42
N ASP A 149 -2.01 0.96 -5.34
CA ASP A 149 -3.31 0.66 -5.94
C ASP A 149 -4.48 0.79 -4.93
N SER A 150 -5.54 -0.02 -5.11
CA SER A 150 -6.71 -0.12 -4.22
C SER A 150 -6.33 -0.43 -2.78
N ILE A 151 -5.32 -1.28 -2.54
CA ILE A 151 -4.89 -1.66 -1.19
C ILE A 151 -4.35 -0.44 -0.44
N THR A 152 -3.66 0.46 -1.15
CA THR A 152 -3.22 1.73 -0.58
C THR A 152 -4.39 2.71 -0.46
N GLU A 153 -5.32 2.73 -1.41
CA GLU A 153 -6.48 3.62 -1.40
C GLU A 153 -7.44 3.35 -0.23
N GLN A 154 -7.65 2.08 0.12
CA GLN A 154 -8.49 1.67 1.26
C GLN A 154 -8.09 2.33 2.58
N ARG A 155 -6.80 2.72 2.74
CA ARG A 155 -6.30 3.49 3.89
C ARG A 155 -6.84 4.91 3.97
N GLN A 156 -7.36 5.44 2.87
CA GLN A 156 -8.10 6.71 2.83
C GLN A 156 -9.60 6.53 3.12
N GLY A 157 -10.09 5.29 3.19
CA GLY A 157 -11.53 5.02 3.26
C GLY A 157 -12.25 5.19 1.93
N THR A 158 -11.53 5.14 0.80
CA THR A 158 -12.08 5.43 -0.53
C THR A 158 -11.81 4.34 -1.56
N GLN A 159 -12.59 4.38 -2.64
CA GLN A 159 -12.37 3.68 -3.90
C GLN A 159 -12.65 4.62 -5.06
N PHE A 160 -11.73 4.75 -6.01
CA PHE A 160 -11.81 5.76 -7.08
C PHE A 160 -12.08 7.18 -6.55
N GLY A 161 -11.49 7.50 -5.40
CA GLY A 161 -11.59 8.77 -4.71
C GLY A 161 -12.94 9.05 -4.05
N GLU A 162 -13.88 8.10 -4.03
CA GLU A 162 -15.17 8.21 -3.35
C GLU A 162 -15.19 7.38 -2.07
N ILE A 163 -15.89 7.84 -1.04
CA ILE A 163 -15.95 7.17 0.27
C ILE A 163 -16.66 5.82 0.14
N VAL A 164 -16.12 4.82 0.84
CA VAL A 164 -16.71 3.48 0.95
C VAL A 164 -16.81 3.09 2.43
N ASP A 165 -18.03 2.81 2.89
CA ASP A 165 -18.33 2.53 4.31
C ASP A 165 -17.47 1.40 4.89
N ASP A 166 -17.29 0.32 4.13
CA ASP A 166 -16.47 -0.84 4.50
C ASP A 166 -14.99 -0.49 4.76
N TYR A 167 -14.51 0.64 4.23
CA TYR A 167 -13.11 1.07 4.36
C TYR A 167 -12.91 2.12 5.46
N ILE A 168 -13.98 2.64 6.07
CA ILE A 168 -13.87 3.61 7.19
C ILE A 168 -13.10 3.01 8.37
N GLY A 169 -13.32 1.73 8.68
CA GLY A 169 -12.55 1.03 9.72
C GLY A 169 -11.06 0.98 9.41
N ILE A 170 -10.69 0.79 8.14
CA ILE A 170 -9.30 0.77 7.67
C ILE A 170 -8.68 2.17 7.76
N LYS A 171 -9.41 3.21 7.36
CA LYS A 171 -9.00 4.62 7.52
C LYS A 171 -8.66 4.95 8.97
N LYS A 172 -9.54 4.59 9.91
CA LYS A 172 -9.32 4.84 11.35
C LYS A 172 -8.07 4.13 11.88
N VAL A 173 -7.82 2.89 11.44
CA VAL A 173 -6.60 2.16 11.77
C VAL A 173 -5.37 2.90 11.24
N PHE A 174 -5.39 3.31 9.97
CA PHE A 174 -4.29 4.03 9.34
C PHE A 174 -3.99 5.35 10.07
N GLU A 175 -5.01 6.16 10.35
CA GLU A 175 -4.86 7.43 11.06
C GLU A 175 -4.27 7.25 12.46
N LYS A 176 -4.72 6.23 13.21
CA LYS A 176 -4.17 5.96 14.55
C LYS A 176 -2.68 5.57 14.50
N GLN A 177 -2.21 4.96 13.42
CA GLN A 177 -0.83 4.50 13.27
C GLN A 177 0.08 5.54 12.60
N PHE A 178 -0.46 6.35 11.70
CA PHE A 178 0.27 7.26 10.81
C PHE A 178 -0.19 8.72 10.91
N THR A 179 -0.62 9.16 12.09
CA THR A 179 -0.87 10.58 12.39
C THR A 179 -0.42 10.86 13.81
N LYS A 180 0.59 11.71 14.00
CA LYS A 180 1.17 11.98 15.33
C LYS A 180 0.14 12.57 16.30
N GLU A 181 -0.71 13.46 15.81
CA GLU A 181 -1.79 14.07 16.60
C GLU A 181 -2.81 13.05 17.11
N LYS A 182 -2.94 11.88 16.44
CA LYS A 182 -3.83 10.78 16.82
C LYS A 182 -3.10 9.64 17.56
N GLY A 183 -1.87 9.89 18.02
CA GLY A 183 -1.06 8.94 18.78
C GLY A 183 -0.16 8.03 17.95
N GLY A 184 -0.07 8.24 16.63
CA GLY A 184 0.89 7.55 15.76
C GLY A 184 2.33 8.00 16.00
N MET A 185 3.31 7.16 15.65
CA MET A 185 4.74 7.53 15.75
C MET A 185 5.21 8.40 14.57
N PHE A 186 4.53 8.29 13.43
CA PHE A 186 4.90 8.92 12.17
C PHE A 186 3.70 9.63 11.56
N ASP A 187 3.96 10.65 10.77
CA ASP A 187 2.99 11.31 9.91
C ASP A 187 3.06 10.68 8.51
N GLY A 188 1.97 10.04 8.11
CA GLY A 188 1.89 9.29 6.87
C GLY A 188 0.69 9.67 6.00
N VAL A 189 0.88 9.64 4.70
CA VAL A 189 -0.17 9.95 3.71
C VAL A 189 -0.27 8.81 2.71
N ALA A 190 -1.48 8.33 2.44
CA ALA A 190 -1.75 7.35 1.42
C ALA A 190 -2.27 8.01 0.13
N LEU A 191 -1.63 7.73 -1.00
CA LEU A 191 -2.00 8.16 -2.35
C LEU A 191 -2.15 6.91 -3.24
N GLY A 192 -3.13 6.08 -2.90
CA GLY A 192 -3.53 4.91 -3.69
C GLY A 192 -4.63 5.26 -4.68
N LEU A 193 -4.77 4.44 -5.72
CA LEU A 193 -5.88 4.53 -6.67
C LEU A 193 -6.28 3.13 -7.14
N ALA A 194 -7.55 2.79 -6.95
CA ALA A 194 -8.09 1.47 -7.25
C ALA A 194 -7.85 1.04 -8.70
N GLY A 195 -7.39 -0.21 -8.85
CA GLY A 195 -7.14 -0.83 -10.14
C GLY A 195 -5.82 -0.43 -10.80
N ASP A 196 -5.01 0.45 -10.21
CA ASP A 196 -3.72 0.81 -10.81
C ASP A 196 -2.80 -0.40 -10.98
N THR A 197 -2.26 -0.54 -12.19
CA THR A 197 -1.04 -1.29 -12.49
C THR A 197 0.18 -0.38 -12.32
N SER A 198 1.38 -0.93 -12.48
CA SER A 198 2.63 -0.17 -12.39
C SER A 198 2.69 0.99 -13.40
N PRO A 199 2.37 0.79 -14.69
CA PRO A 199 2.25 1.89 -15.67
C PRO A 199 1.29 3.01 -15.27
N ASN A 200 0.19 2.69 -14.58
CA ASN A 200 -0.77 3.71 -14.12
C ASN A 200 -0.18 4.57 -13.01
N LEU A 201 0.45 3.96 -12.01
CA LEU A 201 1.14 4.71 -10.95
C LEU A 201 2.29 5.56 -11.53
N LEU A 202 3.05 5.02 -12.48
CA LEU A 202 4.08 5.77 -13.19
C LEU A 202 3.49 7.01 -13.88
N TRP A 203 2.37 6.86 -14.59
CA TRP A 203 1.67 7.98 -15.20
C TRP A 203 1.29 9.04 -14.17
N ARG A 204 0.70 8.67 -13.03
CA ARG A 204 0.28 9.63 -11.99
C ARG A 204 1.46 10.42 -11.42
N ILE A 205 2.57 9.74 -11.16
CA ILE A 205 3.82 10.35 -10.70
C ILE A 205 4.32 11.38 -11.72
N MET A 206 4.40 11.00 -13.01
CA MET A 206 4.84 11.89 -14.08
C MET A 206 3.88 13.06 -14.35
N ASN A 207 2.62 12.95 -13.95
CA ASN A 207 1.59 13.98 -14.07
C ASN A 207 1.35 14.80 -12.79
N GLY A 208 2.30 14.71 -11.86
CA GLY A 208 2.42 15.66 -10.75
C GLY A 208 1.65 15.29 -9.48
N GLU A 209 1.33 14.01 -9.29
CA GLU A 209 0.78 13.54 -8.00
C GLU A 209 1.79 13.66 -6.85
N ILE A 210 3.10 13.67 -7.15
CA ILE A 210 4.17 13.97 -6.19
C ILE A 210 4.79 15.34 -6.48
N PRO A 211 4.16 16.46 -6.08
CA PRO A 211 4.61 17.79 -6.45
C PRO A 211 6.03 18.10 -5.92
N PRO A 212 6.79 19.03 -6.52
CA PRO A 212 8.20 19.27 -6.16
C PRO A 212 8.45 19.57 -4.68
N ASN A 213 7.50 20.18 -3.99
CA ASN A 213 7.57 20.52 -2.56
C ASN A 213 7.13 19.39 -1.61
N LEU A 214 6.56 18.28 -2.11
CA LEU A 214 6.30 17.09 -1.30
C LEU A 214 7.57 16.25 -1.19
N ASN A 215 8.30 16.39 -0.09
CA ASN A 215 9.59 15.73 0.11
C ASN A 215 9.57 14.91 1.40
N PRO A 216 8.94 13.71 1.40
CA PRO A 216 8.92 12.85 2.55
C PRO A 216 10.30 12.24 2.81
N ALA A 217 10.53 11.82 4.06
CA ALA A 217 11.71 11.01 4.36
C ALA A 217 11.64 9.65 3.65
N VAL A 218 10.44 9.06 3.55
CA VAL A 218 10.20 7.75 2.91
C VAL A 218 9.07 7.80 1.89
N PHE A 219 9.30 7.23 0.71
CA PHE A 219 8.22 6.72 -0.16
C PHE A 219 8.05 5.22 0.06
N TRP A 220 6.84 4.77 0.35
CA TRP A 220 6.52 3.36 0.55
C TRP A 220 5.61 2.87 -0.57
N ILE A 221 6.12 1.97 -1.41
CA ILE A 221 5.43 1.56 -2.64
C ILE A 221 4.81 0.17 -2.44
N THR A 222 3.55 0.01 -2.79
CA THR A 222 2.87 -1.30 -2.88
C THR A 222 2.05 -1.34 -4.17
N ILE A 223 2.58 -2.03 -5.19
CA ILE A 223 2.03 -2.12 -6.54
C ILE A 223 2.46 -3.47 -7.16
N GLY A 224 1.85 -3.92 -8.26
CA GLY A 224 2.16 -5.20 -8.90
C GLY A 224 1.02 -6.23 -8.86
N THR A 225 0.11 -6.11 -7.88
CA THR A 225 -1.05 -7.01 -7.73
C THR A 225 -1.93 -6.97 -9.00
N ASN A 226 -2.31 -5.78 -9.45
CA ASN A 226 -3.12 -5.63 -10.65
C ASN A 226 -2.33 -5.94 -11.94
N ASP A 227 -1.01 -5.76 -11.95
CA ASP A 227 -0.18 -6.16 -13.09
C ASP A 227 -0.33 -7.67 -13.33
N PHE A 228 -0.23 -8.49 -12.28
CA PHE A 228 -0.51 -9.93 -12.38
C PHE A 228 -1.96 -10.22 -12.77
N LEU A 229 -2.94 -9.68 -12.03
CA LEU A 229 -4.34 -10.05 -12.18
C LEU A 229 -4.95 -9.61 -13.53
N LYS A 230 -4.51 -8.46 -14.07
CA LYS A 230 -5.07 -7.89 -15.29
C LYS A 230 -4.31 -8.30 -16.54
N THR A 231 -2.99 -8.12 -16.53
CA THR A 231 -2.18 -8.32 -17.74
C THR A 231 -1.88 -9.79 -17.96
N GLN A 232 -1.77 -10.56 -16.87
CA GLN A 232 -1.36 -11.97 -16.89
C GLN A 232 -0.03 -12.20 -17.64
N CYS A 233 0.80 -11.15 -17.70
CA CYS A 233 2.12 -11.15 -18.31
C CYS A 233 3.16 -11.78 -17.38
N SER A 234 4.34 -12.05 -17.94
CA SER A 234 5.42 -12.71 -17.20
C SER A 234 5.92 -11.88 -16.02
N GLU A 235 6.60 -12.56 -15.11
CA GLU A 235 7.23 -12.00 -13.94
C GLU A 235 8.16 -10.82 -14.27
N GLU A 236 8.86 -10.88 -15.39
CA GLU A 236 9.76 -9.84 -15.87
C GLU A 236 9.02 -8.54 -16.18
N VAL A 237 7.83 -8.61 -16.79
CA VAL A 237 7.01 -7.43 -17.12
C VAL A 237 6.60 -6.71 -15.83
N VAL A 238 6.12 -7.46 -14.84
CA VAL A 238 5.74 -6.91 -13.53
C VAL A 238 6.95 -6.31 -12.83
N LEU A 239 8.07 -7.02 -12.81
CA LEU A 239 9.32 -6.55 -12.20
C LEU A 239 9.77 -5.22 -12.83
N LEU A 240 9.83 -5.14 -14.16
CA LEU A 240 10.28 -3.93 -14.87
C LEU A 240 9.40 -2.72 -14.60
N GLY A 241 8.08 -2.90 -14.55
CA GLY A 241 7.16 -1.82 -14.20
C GLY A 241 7.42 -1.25 -12.81
N ILE A 242 7.63 -2.11 -11.82
CA ILE A 242 7.94 -1.70 -10.45
C ILE A 242 9.30 -0.99 -10.40
N LEU A 243 10.32 -1.52 -11.06
CA LEU A 243 11.65 -0.91 -11.11
C LEU A 243 11.61 0.48 -11.78
N ARG A 244 10.84 0.63 -12.87
CA ARG A 244 10.69 1.92 -13.54
C ARG A 244 10.08 3.00 -12.64
N ILE A 245 9.10 2.64 -11.80
CA ILE A 245 8.52 3.54 -10.78
C ILE A 245 9.59 3.97 -9.78
N VAL A 246 10.40 3.01 -9.29
CA VAL A 246 11.47 3.30 -8.32
C VAL A 246 12.47 4.28 -8.93
N GLU A 247 12.89 4.08 -10.18
CA GLU A 247 13.79 4.99 -10.89
C GLU A 247 13.18 6.38 -11.07
N GLU A 248 11.89 6.47 -11.40
CA GLU A 248 11.20 7.76 -11.54
C GLU A 248 11.19 8.52 -10.21
N ILE A 249 10.92 7.84 -9.10
CA ILE A 249 10.94 8.46 -7.77
C ILE A 249 12.36 8.85 -7.39
N GLN A 250 13.38 8.03 -7.65
CA GLN A 250 14.78 8.40 -7.40
C GLN A 250 15.18 9.65 -8.20
N TYR A 251 14.71 9.78 -9.44
CA TYR A 251 14.95 10.93 -10.29
C TYR A 251 14.28 12.20 -9.74
N GLN A 252 12.98 12.14 -9.40
CA GLN A 252 12.23 13.30 -8.93
C GLN A 252 12.57 13.68 -7.47
N LYS A 253 12.93 12.69 -6.64
CA LYS A 253 13.06 12.79 -5.17
C LYS A 253 14.36 12.12 -4.68
N PRO A 254 15.55 12.56 -5.13
CA PRO A 254 16.82 11.88 -4.87
C PRO A 254 17.21 11.80 -3.39
N SER A 255 16.65 12.66 -2.53
CA SER A 255 16.91 12.66 -1.09
C SER A 255 16.06 11.68 -0.28
N SER A 256 14.96 11.17 -0.86
CA SER A 256 14.03 10.29 -0.15
C SER A 256 14.54 8.85 -0.17
N ILE A 257 14.25 8.12 0.91
CA ILE A 257 14.39 6.66 0.94
C ILE A 257 13.16 6.06 0.28
N ILE A 258 13.36 5.02 -0.55
CA ILE A 258 12.27 4.28 -1.17
C ILE A 258 12.19 2.90 -0.51
N VAL A 259 11.01 2.54 0.00
CA VAL A 259 10.72 1.20 0.48
C VAL A 259 9.83 0.51 -0.54
N ILE A 260 10.33 -0.56 -1.14
CA ILE A 260 9.55 -1.48 -1.96
C ILE A 260 8.91 -2.48 -0.99
N ASN A 261 7.60 -2.42 -0.83
CA ASN A 261 6.85 -3.48 -0.19
C ASN A 261 6.78 -4.67 -1.15
N SER A 262 6.93 -5.89 -0.65
CA SER A 262 6.64 -7.09 -1.42
C SER A 262 5.24 -6.99 -2.05
N ILE A 263 5.07 -7.53 -3.24
CA ILE A 263 3.73 -7.82 -3.76
C ILE A 263 3.05 -8.74 -2.75
N LEU A 264 1.83 -8.40 -2.34
CA LEU A 264 1.12 -9.16 -1.31
C LEU A 264 0.74 -10.54 -1.85
N PRO A 265 0.61 -11.56 -0.97
CA PRO A 265 0.17 -12.88 -1.36
C PRO A 265 -1.25 -12.84 -1.95
N ILE A 266 -1.47 -13.63 -3.00
CA ILE A 266 -2.77 -13.80 -3.66
C ILE A 266 -3.10 -15.29 -3.66
N SER A 267 -4.32 -15.66 -3.23
CA SER A 267 -4.86 -17.01 -3.39
C SER A 267 -6.12 -17.02 -4.24
N THR A 268 -6.19 -17.92 -5.21
CA THR A 268 -7.42 -18.24 -5.95
C THR A 268 -8.29 -19.28 -5.24
N HIS A 269 -7.76 -19.92 -4.20
CA HIS A 269 -8.50 -20.90 -3.42
C HIS A 269 -9.36 -20.20 -2.37
N SER A 270 -10.61 -20.65 -2.23
CA SER A 270 -11.56 -20.13 -1.24
C SER A 270 -11.16 -20.41 0.21
N ASN A 271 -10.23 -21.33 0.44
CA ASN A 271 -9.67 -21.64 1.76
C ASN A 271 -8.33 -20.92 2.04
N GLY A 272 -7.91 -20.01 1.15
CA GLY A 272 -6.71 -19.20 1.32
C GLY A 272 -5.38 -19.91 1.06
N VAL A 273 -5.37 -21.14 0.56
CA VAL A 273 -4.13 -21.87 0.27
C VAL A 273 -3.37 -21.18 -0.88
N LEU A 274 -2.08 -20.89 -0.67
CA LEU A 274 -1.22 -20.26 -1.66
C LEU A 274 -0.54 -21.28 -2.59
N ASP A 275 -0.11 -22.42 -2.05
CA ASP A 275 0.36 -23.59 -2.79
C ASP A 275 0.28 -24.83 -1.88
N ASP A 276 0.02 -26.00 -2.46
CA ASP A 276 0.11 -27.31 -1.81
C ASP A 276 1.58 -27.70 -1.50
N ARG A 277 2.59 -26.98 -2.05
CA ARG A 277 4.01 -27.41 -2.06
C ARG A 277 5.08 -26.34 -1.76
N GLY A 278 4.70 -25.15 -1.31
CA GLY A 278 5.57 -24.14 -0.71
C GLY A 278 6.61 -23.43 -1.62
N PRO A 279 7.15 -22.28 -1.19
CA PRO A 279 7.93 -21.36 -2.04
C PRO A 279 9.33 -21.87 -2.44
N PHE A 280 9.77 -23.05 -1.97
CA PHE A 280 11.16 -23.51 -2.10
C PHE A 280 11.35 -24.83 -2.86
N ARG A 281 10.32 -25.42 -3.46
CA ARG A 281 10.46 -26.74 -4.12
C ARG A 281 10.47 -26.64 -5.65
N LYS A 282 11.68 -26.59 -6.24
CA LYS A 282 11.85 -26.83 -7.69
C LYS A 282 11.33 -28.22 -8.05
N VAL A 283 10.25 -28.32 -8.83
CA VAL A 283 9.79 -29.60 -9.38
C VAL A 283 9.58 -29.53 -10.87
N LYS A 284 10.21 -30.48 -11.56
CA LYS A 284 9.94 -30.85 -12.95
C LYS A 284 8.53 -31.45 -13.08
N THR A 285 7.79 -30.94 -14.06
CA THR A 285 6.69 -31.57 -14.83
C THR A 285 5.25 -31.63 -14.29
N THR A 286 4.37 -31.35 -15.25
CA THR A 286 2.95 -31.71 -15.48
C THR A 286 1.87 -31.06 -14.62
N VAL A 287 1.33 -29.96 -15.20
CA VAL A 287 -0.05 -29.42 -15.12
C VAL A 287 -0.87 -29.94 -13.95
N VAL A 288 -0.96 -29.12 -12.90
CA VAL A 288 -1.99 -29.24 -11.85
C VAL A 288 -3.08 -28.25 -12.21
N HIS A 289 -4.27 -28.75 -12.55
CA HIS A 289 -5.41 -27.90 -12.94
C HIS A 289 -5.99 -27.06 -11.79
N ASP A 290 -5.54 -27.28 -10.56
CA ASP A 290 -5.94 -26.56 -9.34
C ASP A 290 -4.78 -25.76 -8.70
N SER A 291 -3.65 -25.51 -9.36
CA SER A 291 -2.57 -24.73 -8.72
C SER A 291 -2.82 -23.23 -8.80
N ASN A 292 -2.78 -22.52 -7.68
CA ASN A 292 -2.68 -21.06 -7.65
C ASN A 292 -1.40 -20.58 -8.35
N ILE A 293 -1.56 -20.21 -9.62
CA ILE A 293 -0.44 -19.83 -10.50
C ILE A 293 0.24 -18.52 -10.09
N TRP A 294 -0.44 -17.65 -9.33
CA TRP A 294 0.08 -16.34 -8.97
C TRP A 294 1.16 -16.44 -7.92
N TRP A 295 1.05 -17.39 -6.99
CA TRP A 295 1.95 -17.44 -5.84
C TRP A 295 3.42 -17.68 -6.23
N PRO A 296 3.76 -18.69 -7.07
CA PRO A 296 5.14 -18.86 -7.51
C PRO A 296 5.71 -17.66 -8.26
N ALA A 297 4.89 -17.00 -9.09
CA ALA A 297 5.28 -15.82 -9.85
C ALA A 297 5.51 -14.59 -8.94
N ILE A 298 4.63 -14.37 -7.97
CA ILE A 298 4.77 -13.33 -6.94
C ILE A 298 6.04 -13.56 -6.13
N VAL A 299 6.31 -14.79 -5.70
CA VAL A 299 7.54 -15.15 -4.97
C VAL A 299 8.78 -14.87 -5.84
N SER A 300 8.74 -15.20 -7.13
CA SER A 300 9.82 -14.93 -8.07
C SER A 300 10.12 -13.42 -8.18
N VAL A 301 9.10 -12.60 -8.44
CA VAL A 301 9.25 -11.13 -8.53
C VAL A 301 9.72 -10.53 -7.21
N ASN A 302 9.17 -10.98 -6.09
CA ASN A 302 9.55 -10.52 -4.76
C ASN A 302 11.04 -10.78 -4.45
N ASN A 303 11.58 -11.93 -4.84
CA ASN A 303 13.00 -12.24 -4.66
C ASN A 303 13.90 -11.29 -5.46
N GLU A 304 13.54 -10.99 -6.71
CA GLU A 304 14.32 -10.05 -7.54
C GLU A 304 14.20 -8.60 -7.05
N LEU A 305 13.02 -8.18 -6.55
CA LEU A 305 12.85 -6.88 -5.90
C LEU A 305 13.71 -6.73 -4.63
N GLU A 306 13.77 -7.78 -3.79
CA GLU A 306 14.64 -7.80 -2.61
C GLU A 306 16.11 -7.66 -3.01
N LYS A 307 16.54 -8.45 -3.99
CA LYS A 307 17.92 -8.41 -4.51
C LYS A 307 18.26 -7.03 -5.08
N PHE A 308 17.40 -6.46 -5.93
CA PHE A 308 17.58 -5.11 -6.44
C PHE A 308 17.74 -4.09 -5.31
N ALA A 309 16.84 -4.10 -4.32
CA ALA A 309 16.90 -3.17 -3.20
C ALA A 309 18.20 -3.33 -2.37
N SER A 310 18.75 -4.54 -2.27
CA SER A 310 20.00 -4.81 -1.54
C SER A 310 21.23 -4.17 -2.21
N GLU A 311 21.18 -3.92 -3.52
CA GLU A 311 22.26 -3.32 -4.30
C GLU A 311 22.19 -1.78 -4.35
N GLN A 312 21.12 -1.20 -3.80
CA GLN A 312 20.82 0.23 -3.87
C GLN A 312 20.93 0.90 -2.49
N HIS A 313 21.65 2.01 -2.40
CA HIS A 313 21.89 2.69 -1.13
C HIS A 313 20.60 3.27 -0.50
N ASN A 314 19.74 3.90 -1.31
CA ASN A 314 18.52 4.60 -0.89
C ASN A 314 17.22 3.81 -1.13
N VAL A 315 17.31 2.55 -1.58
CA VAL A 315 16.17 1.66 -1.72
C VAL A 315 16.24 0.59 -0.64
N LYS A 316 15.09 0.22 -0.08
CA LYS A 316 14.95 -0.83 0.93
C LYS A 316 13.81 -1.76 0.54
N TYR A 317 13.91 -3.01 0.92
CA TYR A 317 12.83 -3.98 0.76
C TYR A 317 12.09 -4.20 2.09
N PHE A 318 10.78 -4.42 2.00
CA PHE A 318 9.95 -4.88 3.11
C PHE A 318 9.17 -6.12 2.69
N ASP A 319 9.47 -7.24 3.34
CA ASP A 319 8.80 -8.52 3.14
C ASP A 319 7.48 -8.57 3.92
N ALA A 320 6.36 -8.31 3.25
CA ALA A 320 5.04 -8.36 3.87
C ALA A 320 4.51 -9.79 4.04
N ASN A 321 5.16 -10.82 3.46
CA ASN A 321 4.76 -12.21 3.68
C ASN A 321 4.87 -12.59 5.15
N LYS A 322 5.82 -11.99 5.89
CA LYS A 322 5.95 -12.14 7.35
C LYS A 322 4.73 -11.69 8.14
N VAL A 323 3.84 -10.91 7.52
CA VAL A 323 2.59 -10.44 8.12
C VAL A 323 1.40 -11.28 7.69
N PHE A 324 1.34 -11.64 6.40
CA PHE A 324 0.13 -12.19 5.78
C PHE A 324 0.17 -13.70 5.54
N VAL A 325 1.36 -14.30 5.44
CA VAL A 325 1.52 -15.71 5.10
C VAL A 325 1.79 -16.53 6.35
N GLU A 326 1.00 -17.57 6.54
CA GLU A 326 1.21 -18.58 7.58
C GLU A 326 1.66 -19.90 6.94
N GLU A 327 2.65 -20.56 7.55
CA GLU A 327 3.04 -21.93 7.22
C GLU A 327 2.37 -22.91 8.21
N ARG A 328 1.53 -23.80 7.70
CA ARG A 328 0.86 -24.83 8.49
C ARG A 328 1.80 -26.01 8.78
N SER A 329 1.45 -26.83 9.77
CA SER A 329 2.24 -27.99 10.19
C SER A 329 2.45 -29.05 9.10
N ASP A 330 1.59 -29.08 8.08
CA ASP A 330 1.70 -29.96 6.92
C ASP A 330 2.59 -29.40 5.80
N GLY A 331 3.17 -28.21 6.00
CA GLY A 331 4.03 -27.52 5.04
C GLY A 331 3.27 -26.72 3.98
N THR A 332 1.95 -26.57 4.12
CA THR A 332 1.14 -25.70 3.25
C THR A 332 1.24 -24.24 3.69
N TYR A 333 1.20 -23.33 2.72
CA TYR A 333 1.22 -21.88 2.97
C TYR A 333 -0.16 -21.31 2.70
N ILE A 334 -0.61 -20.40 3.55
CA ILE A 334 -1.97 -19.85 3.50
C ILE A 334 -1.99 -18.34 3.72
N VAL A 335 -3.06 -17.72 3.27
CA VAL A 335 -3.54 -16.41 3.69
C VAL A 335 -4.89 -16.58 4.36
N GLU A 336 -4.99 -16.30 5.66
CA GLU A 336 -6.24 -16.42 6.39
C GLU A 336 -7.20 -15.28 6.03
N GLY A 337 -8.50 -15.60 5.90
CA GLY A 337 -9.54 -14.63 5.55
C GLY A 337 -9.65 -13.47 6.54
N THR A 338 -9.31 -13.71 7.81
CA THR A 338 -9.25 -12.66 8.85
C THR A 338 -8.15 -11.65 8.60
N MET A 339 -7.12 -11.99 7.82
CA MET A 339 -6.02 -11.10 7.44
C MET A 339 -6.23 -10.53 6.05
N MET A 340 -6.76 -11.33 5.12
CA MET A 340 -7.04 -10.96 3.73
C MET A 340 -8.46 -11.38 3.34
N ARG A 341 -9.40 -10.42 3.32
CA ARG A 341 -10.85 -10.66 3.34
C ARG A 341 -11.36 -11.57 2.21
N ASP A 342 -10.72 -11.46 1.05
CA ASP A 342 -11.02 -12.15 -0.20
C ASP A 342 -9.75 -12.82 -0.76
N HIS A 343 -8.74 -13.00 0.09
CA HIS A 343 -7.41 -13.50 -0.25
C HIS A 343 -6.63 -12.65 -1.28
N VAL A 344 -7.02 -11.38 -1.47
CA VAL A 344 -6.32 -10.37 -2.29
C VAL A 344 -6.16 -9.04 -1.54
N HIS A 345 -7.22 -8.58 -0.89
CA HIS A 345 -7.27 -7.33 -0.15
C HIS A 345 -7.16 -7.59 1.36
N PRO A 346 -6.26 -6.89 2.07
CA PRO A 346 -6.21 -6.95 3.52
C PRO A 346 -7.56 -6.57 4.15
N SER A 347 -7.90 -7.25 5.24
CA SER A 347 -8.98 -6.85 6.13
C SER A 347 -8.55 -5.65 6.99
N LYS A 348 -9.45 -5.12 7.83
CA LYS A 348 -9.10 -4.13 8.86
C LYS A 348 -8.00 -4.64 9.80
N GLU A 349 -8.10 -5.91 10.21
CA GLU A 349 -7.14 -6.61 11.05
C GLU A 349 -5.79 -6.77 10.33
N GLY A 350 -5.83 -7.13 9.04
CA GLY A 350 -4.66 -7.18 8.16
C GLY A 350 -3.95 -5.83 8.05
N HIS A 351 -4.71 -4.76 7.80
CA HIS A 351 -4.17 -3.39 7.79
C HIS A 351 -3.56 -2.98 9.13
N LYS A 352 -4.17 -3.37 10.25
CA LYS A 352 -3.65 -3.08 11.59
C LYS A 352 -2.32 -3.77 11.85
N ALA A 353 -2.23 -5.07 11.53
CA ALA A 353 -1.01 -5.85 11.68
C ALA A 353 0.11 -5.36 10.76
N TRP A 354 -0.22 -5.10 9.49
CA TRP A 354 0.73 -4.59 8.52
C TRP A 354 1.21 -3.19 8.87
N GLY A 355 0.32 -2.28 9.26
CA GLY A 355 0.67 -0.95 9.73
C GLY A 355 1.62 -0.97 10.92
N LYS A 356 1.44 -1.90 11.86
CA LYS A 356 2.37 -2.08 13.00
C LYS A 356 3.77 -2.49 12.53
N ALA A 357 3.86 -3.48 11.63
CA ALA A 357 5.14 -3.92 11.07
C ALA A 357 5.82 -2.82 10.23
N ILE A 358 5.04 -2.02 9.50
CA ILE A 358 5.53 -0.84 8.78
C ILE A 358 6.11 0.18 9.77
N THR A 359 5.41 0.52 10.86
CA THR A 359 5.89 1.45 11.89
C THR A 359 7.21 0.98 12.50
N GLU A 360 7.32 -0.31 12.83
CA GLU A 360 8.57 -0.91 13.33
C GLU A 360 9.71 -0.76 12.31
N ARG A 361 9.44 -0.99 11.03
CA ARG A 361 10.43 -0.82 9.96
C ARG A 361 10.84 0.65 9.77
N LEU A 362 9.88 1.58 9.83
CA LEU A 362 10.16 3.01 9.74
C LEU A 362 11.01 3.50 10.93
N ASP A 363 10.79 3.00 12.14
CA ASP A 363 11.64 3.34 13.31
C ASP A 363 13.10 2.91 13.07
N ILE A 364 13.32 1.74 12.48
CA ILE A 364 14.67 1.28 12.11
C ILE A 364 15.29 2.21 11.05
N ILE A 365 14.54 2.53 9.99
CA ILE A 365 15.03 3.34 8.86
C ILE A 365 15.34 4.78 9.29
N LEU A 366 14.43 5.41 10.02
CA LEU A 366 14.49 6.85 10.32
C LEU A 366 15.26 7.15 11.61
N ASN A 367 15.12 6.32 12.64
CA ASN A 367 15.74 6.54 13.94
C ASN A 367 16.99 5.67 14.17
N LYS A 368 17.44 4.91 13.15
CA LYS A 368 18.69 4.14 13.14
C LYS A 368 18.85 3.20 14.34
N LYS A 369 17.75 2.66 14.89
CA LYS A 369 17.84 1.61 15.91
C LYS A 369 18.32 0.32 15.25
N HIS A 370 19.59 0.01 15.49
CA HIS A 370 20.30 -1.24 15.17
C HIS A 370 20.52 -1.55 13.68
N GLU A 371 21.54 -0.92 13.09
CA GLU A 371 22.53 -1.67 12.31
C GLU A 371 23.62 -2.11 13.31
N ILE A 372 23.47 -3.29 13.92
CA ILE A 372 24.57 -3.97 14.64
C ILE A 372 25.07 -5.11 13.75
#